data_AF-A0A2K3MJD4-F1
#
_entry.id   AF-A0A2K3MJD4-F1
#
_cell.length_a   1.000
_cell.length_b   1.000
_cell.length_c   1.000
_cell.angle_alpha   90.00
_cell.angle_beta   90.00
_cell.angle_gamma   90.00
#
_symmetry.space_group_name_H-M   'P 1'
#
loop_
_entity.id
_entity.type
_entity.pdbx_description
1 polymer ?
#
loop_
_entity_poly.entity_id
_entity_poly.type
_entity_poly.pdbx_seq_one_letter_code
_entity_poly.pdbx_strand_id
1 'polypeptide(L)'
;FPDRLSLLTKAQMRLARQDQLRQAAKNGVEMRHANERVKLGTKVESRVQQAEANRMLILKAHRQRRASLRERSSQSLMRRMTRESKYKERVRAAIHQKRAAAETKRLRLLEAERKRAHAQVLQARHVAKSVSHQREIERRKKKDELEDRLQRAKRQRAEYLRHRGRLRGYVWENWITMSKQAEYLSRKLARCWRRFLKQKRTTFALTKAYSVLGINEKSVKSLPFEQFALLIESASTLQTVKTLLDRFESRLRVFTAVVPASYYSSLDNIDHLIKRVVSPKKRATPRSSARSLAKKADLVKETNNRLSRYQVRVVLCAYMILG
;
A
#
# COMPACT_ATOMS: atom_id res chain seq x y z
N PHE A 1 -69.48 -85.64 159.86
CA PHE A 1 -68.91 -84.62 158.95
C PHE A 1 -68.72 -85.26 157.59
N PRO A 2 -69.41 -84.80 156.53
CA PRO A 2 -69.18 -85.37 155.21
C PRO A 2 -67.79 -84.98 154.72
N ASP A 3 -67.04 -85.97 154.21
CA ASP A 3 -65.65 -85.86 153.79
C ASP A 3 -65.45 -84.75 152.76
N ARG A 4 -64.85 -83.64 153.21
CA ARG A 4 -64.45 -82.47 152.40
C ARG A 4 -63.67 -82.83 151.14
N LEU A 5 -62.92 -83.93 151.18
CA LEU A 5 -62.16 -84.45 150.06
C LEU A 5 -63.05 -84.77 148.86
N SER A 6 -64.18 -85.44 149.05
CA SER A 6 -65.08 -85.86 147.96
C SER A 6 -65.74 -84.69 147.20
N LEU A 7 -66.01 -83.58 147.90
CA LEU A 7 -66.54 -82.35 147.32
C LEU A 7 -65.47 -81.59 146.54
N LEU A 8 -64.24 -81.55 147.05
CA LEU A 8 -63.08 -80.97 146.36
C LEU A 8 -62.78 -81.72 145.05
N THR A 9 -62.80 -83.06 145.05
CA THR A 9 -62.56 -83.85 143.83
C THR A 9 -63.64 -83.60 142.78
N LYS A 10 -64.92 -83.53 143.18
CA LYS A 10 -66.03 -83.20 142.28
C LYS A 10 -65.93 -81.78 141.72
N ALA A 11 -65.48 -80.81 142.52
CA ALA A 11 -65.24 -79.44 142.06
C ALA A 11 -64.05 -79.36 141.07
N GLN A 12 -62.95 -80.06 141.35
CA GLN A 12 -61.78 -80.15 140.45
C GLN A 12 -62.15 -80.79 139.11
N MET A 13 -62.94 -81.87 139.12
CA MET A 13 -63.41 -82.53 137.89
C MET A 13 -64.33 -81.63 137.04
N ARG A 14 -65.16 -80.78 137.68
CA ARG A 14 -66.01 -79.80 136.98
C ARG A 14 -65.18 -78.66 136.37
N LEU A 15 -64.20 -78.15 137.10
CA LEU A 15 -63.24 -77.16 136.61
C LEU A 15 -62.45 -77.70 135.40
N ALA A 16 -61.92 -78.91 135.50
CA ALA A 16 -61.20 -79.55 134.39
C ALA A 16 -62.07 -79.71 133.14
N ARG A 17 -63.36 -80.07 133.28
CA ARG A 17 -64.30 -80.13 132.15
C ARG A 17 -64.60 -78.75 131.54
N GLN A 18 -64.79 -77.72 132.36
CA GLN A 18 -64.98 -76.36 131.86
C GLN A 18 -63.74 -75.85 131.13
N ASP A 19 -62.54 -76.13 131.65
CA ASP A 19 -61.29 -75.75 130.98
C ASP A 19 -61.07 -76.53 129.69
N GLN A 20 -61.44 -77.82 129.64
CA GLN A 20 -61.45 -78.59 128.39
C GLN A 20 -62.37 -77.98 127.33
N LEU A 21 -63.59 -77.57 127.71
CA LEU A 21 -64.53 -76.91 126.79
C LEU A 21 -64.01 -75.54 126.32
N ARG A 22 -63.37 -74.76 127.21
CA ARG A 22 -62.72 -73.49 126.86
C ARG A 22 -61.57 -73.69 125.88
N GLN A 23 -60.71 -74.68 126.13
CA GLN A 23 -59.59 -75.00 125.24
C GLN A 23 -60.08 -75.51 123.87
N ALA A 24 -61.10 -76.37 123.84
CA ALA A 24 -61.70 -76.84 122.59
C ALA A 24 -62.34 -75.69 121.78
N ALA A 25 -63.04 -74.78 122.45
CA ALA A 25 -63.61 -73.59 121.81
C ALA A 25 -62.52 -72.65 121.27
N LYS A 26 -61.47 -72.40 122.06
CA LYS A 26 -60.29 -71.61 121.65
C LYS A 26 -59.62 -72.22 120.42
N ASN A 27 -59.31 -73.52 120.47
CA ASN A 27 -58.71 -74.25 119.36
C ASN A 27 -59.62 -74.22 118.11
N GLY A 28 -60.94 -74.37 118.28
CA GLY A 28 -61.89 -74.31 117.17
C GLY A 28 -62.00 -72.93 116.50
N VAL A 29 -61.76 -71.85 117.24
CA VAL A 29 -61.67 -70.48 116.71
C VAL A 29 -60.32 -70.27 116.02
N GLU A 30 -59.23 -70.71 116.62
CA GLU A 30 -57.88 -70.64 116.03
C GLU A 30 -57.80 -71.41 114.71
N MET A 31 -58.34 -72.63 114.64
CA MET A 31 -58.37 -73.42 113.41
C MET A 31 -59.21 -72.77 112.31
N ARG A 32 -60.30 -72.07 112.66
CA ARG A 32 -61.10 -71.30 111.69
C ARG A 32 -60.31 -70.12 111.12
N HIS A 33 -59.68 -69.34 111.99
CA HIS A 33 -58.84 -68.22 111.56
C HIS A 33 -57.63 -68.68 110.74
N ALA A 34 -56.99 -69.80 111.11
CA ALA A 34 -55.90 -70.38 110.33
C ALA A 34 -56.37 -70.79 108.93
N ASN A 35 -57.52 -71.47 108.83
CA ASN A 35 -58.10 -71.87 107.55
C ASN A 35 -58.51 -70.66 106.69
N GLU A 36 -59.05 -69.59 107.28
CA GLU A 36 -59.36 -68.34 106.59
C GLU A 36 -58.09 -67.65 106.07
N ARG A 37 -57.03 -67.58 106.89
CA ARG A 37 -55.74 -67.02 106.47
C ARG A 37 -55.16 -67.78 105.28
N VAL A 38 -55.21 -69.10 105.27
CA VAL A 38 -54.74 -69.90 104.14
C VAL A 38 -55.57 -69.65 102.88
N LYS A 39 -56.91 -69.64 102.99
CA LYS A 39 -57.81 -69.34 101.86
C LYS A 39 -57.62 -67.93 101.31
N LEU A 40 -57.36 -66.95 102.17
CA LEU A 40 -57.07 -65.58 101.75
C LEU A 40 -55.68 -65.48 101.14
N GLY A 41 -54.67 -66.16 101.70
CA GLY A 41 -53.32 -66.24 101.16
C GLY A 41 -53.31 -66.73 99.71
N THR A 42 -53.95 -67.87 99.44
CA THR A 42 -54.02 -68.42 98.08
C THR A 42 -54.79 -67.53 97.10
N LYS A 43 -55.85 -66.83 97.56
CA LYS A 43 -56.56 -65.83 96.74
C LYS A 43 -55.70 -64.60 96.44
N VAL A 44 -54.89 -64.15 97.39
CA VAL A 44 -53.97 -63.03 97.18
C VAL A 44 -52.86 -63.43 96.21
N GLU A 45 -52.24 -64.59 96.42
CA GLU A 45 -51.18 -65.12 95.55
C GLU A 45 -51.64 -65.28 94.10
N SER A 46 -52.81 -65.91 93.88
CA SER A 46 -53.37 -66.05 92.54
C SER A 46 -53.67 -64.70 91.87
N ARG A 47 -54.18 -63.70 92.60
CA ARG A 47 -54.39 -62.34 92.08
C ARG A 47 -53.08 -61.64 91.74
N VAL A 48 -52.04 -61.80 92.55
CA VAL A 48 -50.71 -61.23 92.28
C VAL A 48 -50.13 -61.85 91.00
N GLN A 49 -50.16 -63.18 90.88
CA GLN A 49 -49.70 -63.87 89.67
C GLN A 49 -50.47 -63.42 88.42
N GLN A 50 -51.80 -63.26 88.53
CA GLN A 50 -52.62 -62.75 87.45
C GLN A 50 -52.27 -61.30 87.08
N ALA A 51 -52.03 -60.43 88.07
CA ALA A 51 -51.64 -59.04 87.83
C ALA A 51 -50.26 -58.95 87.16
N GLU A 52 -49.31 -59.78 87.57
CA GLU A 52 -47.98 -59.86 86.95
C GLU A 52 -48.05 -60.37 85.51
N ALA A 53 -48.84 -61.41 85.25
CA ALA A 53 -49.09 -61.91 83.90
C ALA A 53 -49.70 -60.80 83.01
N ASN A 54 -50.70 -60.08 83.51
CA ASN A 54 -51.31 -58.95 82.81
C ASN A 54 -50.30 -57.83 82.54
N ARG A 55 -49.47 -57.47 83.52
CA ARG A 55 -48.40 -56.47 83.37
C ARG A 55 -47.42 -56.87 82.26
N MET A 56 -47.00 -58.13 82.24
CA MET A 56 -46.08 -58.66 81.23
C MET A 56 -46.69 -58.65 79.82
N LEU A 57 -47.97 -59.00 79.70
CA LEU A 57 -48.70 -58.93 78.42
C LEU A 57 -48.78 -57.49 77.89
N ILE A 58 -49.11 -56.52 78.75
CA ILE A 58 -49.16 -55.10 78.39
C ILE A 58 -47.79 -54.61 77.93
N LEU A 59 -46.72 -54.93 78.66
CA LEU A 59 -45.35 -54.55 78.30
C LEU A 59 -44.92 -55.18 76.96
N LYS A 60 -45.24 -56.46 76.73
CA LYS A 60 -44.95 -57.15 75.47
C LYS A 60 -45.69 -56.51 74.30
N ALA A 61 -46.98 -56.21 74.46
CA ALA A 61 -47.78 -55.53 73.45
C ALA A 61 -47.23 -54.14 73.12
N HIS A 62 -46.84 -53.35 74.14
CA HIS A 62 -46.22 -52.04 73.91
C HIS A 62 -44.88 -52.14 73.18
N ARG A 63 -44.02 -53.09 73.55
CA ARG A 63 -42.74 -53.33 72.86
C ARG A 63 -42.97 -53.68 71.39
N GLN A 64 -43.91 -54.59 71.11
CA GLN A 64 -44.26 -54.99 69.74
C GLN A 64 -44.82 -53.81 68.93
N ARG A 65 -45.73 -53.01 69.50
CA ARG A 65 -46.26 -51.80 68.85
C ARG A 65 -45.14 -50.82 68.49
N ARG A 66 -44.24 -50.52 69.43
CA ARG A 66 -43.09 -49.63 69.17
C ARG A 66 -42.16 -50.18 68.10
N ALA A 67 -41.88 -51.48 68.10
CA ALA A 67 -41.06 -52.13 67.08
C ALA A 67 -41.71 -52.00 65.69
N SER A 68 -43.00 -52.33 65.57
CA SER A 68 -43.74 -52.24 64.31
C SER A 68 -43.81 -50.81 63.77
N LEU A 69 -43.97 -49.81 64.63
CA LEU A 69 -43.97 -48.39 64.24
C LEU A 69 -42.59 -47.96 63.71
N ARG A 70 -41.51 -48.36 64.40
CA ARG A 70 -40.14 -48.08 63.96
C ARG A 70 -39.85 -48.70 62.61
N GLU A 71 -40.24 -49.96 62.40
CA GLU A 71 -40.06 -50.66 61.14
C GLU A 71 -40.86 -50.01 60.00
N ARG A 72 -42.14 -49.66 60.23
CA ARG A 72 -42.94 -48.93 59.24
C ARG A 72 -42.32 -47.58 58.89
N SER A 73 -41.81 -46.86 59.90
CA SER A 73 -41.17 -45.56 59.68
C SER A 73 -39.87 -45.68 58.89
N SER A 74 -39.03 -46.68 59.17
CA SER A 74 -37.78 -46.89 58.44
C SER A 74 -38.03 -47.33 57.00
N GLN A 75 -38.99 -48.23 56.79
CA GLN A 75 -39.41 -48.64 55.44
C GLN A 75 -39.97 -47.46 54.63
N SER A 76 -40.80 -46.61 55.24
CA SER A 76 -41.33 -45.40 54.59
C SER A 76 -40.22 -44.44 54.20
N LEU A 77 -39.27 -44.17 55.10
CA LEU A 77 -38.11 -43.32 54.83
C LEU A 77 -37.24 -43.88 53.70
N MET A 78 -36.97 -45.20 53.70
CA MET A 78 -36.21 -45.85 52.64
C MET A 78 -36.90 -45.73 51.27
N ARG A 79 -38.23 -45.91 51.22
CA ARG A 79 -39.03 -45.69 50.00
C ARG A 79 -38.99 -44.24 49.53
N ARG A 80 -39.00 -43.27 50.45
CA ARG A 80 -38.84 -41.85 50.10
C ARG A 80 -37.45 -41.56 49.53
N MET A 81 -36.40 -42.03 50.20
CA MET A 81 -35.00 -41.83 49.78
C MET A 81 -34.74 -42.42 48.38
N THR A 82 -35.26 -43.61 48.09
CA THR A 82 -35.12 -44.24 46.77
C THR A 82 -35.83 -43.46 45.67
N ARG A 83 -37.03 -42.91 45.93
CA ARG A 83 -37.74 -42.04 44.99
C ARG A 83 -36.97 -40.74 44.73
N GLU A 84 -36.46 -40.11 45.79
CA GLU A 84 -35.67 -38.88 45.69
C GLU A 84 -34.34 -39.11 44.94
N SER A 85 -33.65 -40.23 45.18
CA SER A 85 -32.43 -40.60 44.44
C SER A 85 -32.72 -40.75 42.95
N LYS A 86 -33.76 -41.53 42.60
CA LYS A 86 -34.19 -41.72 41.21
C LYS A 86 -34.56 -40.41 40.52
N TYR A 87 -35.25 -39.51 41.22
CA TYR A 87 -35.57 -38.19 40.70
C TYR A 87 -34.31 -37.37 40.42
N LYS A 88 -33.37 -37.30 41.38
CA LYS A 88 -32.10 -36.59 41.23
C LYS A 88 -31.27 -37.14 40.08
N GLU A 89 -31.23 -38.45 39.90
CA GLU A 89 -30.57 -39.11 38.77
C GLU A 89 -31.18 -38.69 37.42
N ARG A 90 -32.52 -38.70 37.30
CA ARG A 90 -33.21 -38.24 36.08
C ARG A 90 -32.92 -36.77 35.77
N VAL A 91 -32.93 -35.91 36.79
CA VAL A 91 -32.61 -34.48 36.62
C VAL A 91 -31.16 -34.31 36.14
N ARG A 92 -30.20 -35.02 36.76
CA ARG A 92 -28.79 -34.99 36.32
C ARG A 92 -28.65 -35.47 34.88
N ALA A 93 -29.27 -36.60 34.54
CA ALA A 93 -29.26 -37.13 33.18
C ALA A 93 -29.83 -36.13 32.16
N ALA A 94 -30.95 -35.48 32.47
CA ALA A 94 -31.55 -34.46 31.61
C ALA A 94 -30.63 -33.24 31.44
N ILE A 95 -29.95 -32.79 32.50
CA ILE A 95 -28.97 -31.69 32.43
C ILE A 95 -27.80 -32.08 31.53
N HIS A 96 -27.24 -33.29 31.69
CA HIS A 96 -26.15 -33.77 30.86
C HIS A 96 -26.56 -33.89 29.38
N GLN A 97 -27.75 -34.41 29.10
CA GLN A 97 -28.28 -34.47 27.73
C GLN A 97 -28.43 -33.07 27.11
N LYS A 98 -28.97 -32.09 27.86
CA LYS A 98 -29.08 -30.71 27.39
C LYS A 98 -27.71 -30.09 27.10
N ARG A 99 -26.72 -30.33 27.97
CA ARG A 99 -25.34 -29.86 27.77
C ARG A 99 -24.70 -30.49 26.53
N ALA A 100 -24.78 -31.81 26.39
CA ALA A 100 -24.26 -32.51 25.22
C ALA A 100 -24.93 -32.04 23.92
N ALA A 101 -26.25 -31.83 23.93
CA ALA A 101 -26.97 -31.27 22.78
C ALA A 101 -26.54 -29.83 22.45
N ALA A 102 -26.23 -29.01 23.45
CA ALA A 102 -25.71 -27.66 23.24
C ALA A 102 -24.28 -27.67 22.69
N GLU A 103 -23.42 -28.55 23.22
CA GLU A 103 -22.03 -28.69 22.77
C GLU A 103 -21.95 -29.21 21.34
N THR A 104 -22.75 -30.22 20.97
CA THR A 104 -22.83 -30.70 19.58
C THR A 104 -23.30 -29.61 18.62
N LYS A 105 -24.26 -28.77 19.01
CA LYS A 105 -24.67 -27.59 18.22
C LYS A 105 -23.52 -26.58 18.07
N ARG A 106 -22.84 -26.25 19.18
CA ARG A 106 -21.69 -25.33 19.16
C ARG A 106 -20.58 -25.84 18.24
N LEU A 107 -20.23 -27.12 18.34
CA LEU A 107 -19.19 -27.73 17.51
C LEU A 107 -19.55 -27.68 16.02
N ARG A 108 -20.80 -27.98 15.66
CA ARG A 108 -21.26 -27.89 14.26
C ARG A 108 -21.15 -26.48 13.69
N LEU A 109 -21.48 -25.45 14.48
CA LEU A 109 -21.33 -24.05 14.06
C LEU A 109 -19.85 -23.70 13.86
N LEU A 110 -18.99 -24.06 14.82
CA LEU A 110 -17.55 -23.81 14.74
C LEU A 110 -16.91 -24.53 13.54
N GLU A 111 -17.30 -25.76 13.26
CA GLU A 111 -16.83 -26.50 12.09
C GLU A 111 -17.25 -25.83 10.77
N ALA A 112 -18.48 -25.33 10.69
CA ALA A 112 -18.96 -24.60 9.53
C ALA A 112 -18.18 -23.30 9.31
N GLU A 113 -17.93 -22.53 10.37
CA GLU A 113 -17.10 -21.32 10.33
C GLU A 113 -15.66 -21.62 9.93
N ARG A 114 -15.05 -22.66 10.51
CA ARG A 114 -13.70 -23.11 10.16
C ARG A 114 -13.60 -23.48 8.68
N LYS A 115 -14.59 -24.22 8.14
CA LYS A 115 -14.64 -24.57 6.71
C LYS A 115 -14.77 -23.34 5.82
N ARG A 116 -15.62 -22.37 6.18
CA ARG A 116 -15.78 -21.10 5.44
C ARG A 116 -14.49 -20.28 5.43
N ALA A 117 -13.84 -20.13 6.59
CA ALA A 117 -12.57 -19.42 6.71
C ALA A 117 -11.47 -20.09 5.87
N HIS A 118 -11.36 -21.42 5.92
CA HIS A 118 -10.42 -22.16 5.08
C HIS A 118 -10.68 -21.95 3.58
N ALA A 119 -11.94 -21.98 3.14
CA ALA A 119 -12.30 -21.73 1.75
C ALA A 119 -11.91 -20.32 1.30
N GLN A 120 -12.17 -19.30 2.13
CA GLN A 120 -11.76 -17.91 1.85
C GLN A 120 -10.24 -17.77 1.73
N VAL A 121 -9.48 -18.39 2.63
CA VAL A 121 -8.01 -18.37 2.56
C VAL A 121 -7.49 -19.07 1.31
N LEU A 122 -8.08 -20.20 0.93
CA LEU A 122 -7.71 -20.90 -0.30
C LEU A 122 -8.00 -20.05 -1.54
N GLN A 123 -9.16 -19.38 -1.58
CA GLN A 123 -9.51 -18.46 -2.65
C GLN A 123 -8.54 -17.28 -2.73
N ALA A 124 -8.23 -16.64 -1.59
CA ALA A 124 -7.26 -15.55 -1.52
C ALA A 124 -5.87 -15.98 -2.00
N ARG A 125 -5.42 -17.19 -1.61
CA ARG A 125 -4.16 -17.76 -2.07
C ARG A 125 -4.16 -18.00 -3.59
N HIS A 126 -5.25 -18.51 -4.14
CA HIS A 126 -5.40 -18.71 -5.58
C HIS A 126 -5.31 -17.37 -6.34
N VAL A 127 -6.06 -16.36 -5.89
CA VAL A 127 -6.02 -15.02 -6.46
C VAL A 127 -4.61 -14.44 -6.37
N ALA A 128 -3.95 -14.50 -5.21
CA ALA A 128 -2.59 -14.01 -5.05
C ALA A 128 -1.59 -14.70 -6.01
N LYS A 129 -1.70 -16.02 -6.19
CA LYS A 129 -0.89 -16.76 -7.17
C LYS A 129 -1.15 -16.30 -8.60
N SER A 130 -2.42 -16.13 -8.98
CA SER A 130 -2.79 -15.66 -10.32
C SER A 130 -2.25 -14.25 -10.62
N VAL A 131 -2.34 -13.33 -9.65
CA VAL A 131 -1.81 -11.96 -9.77
C VAL A 131 -0.29 -11.98 -9.86
N SER A 132 0.38 -12.80 -9.04
CA SER A 132 1.84 -12.96 -9.11
C SER A 132 2.29 -13.48 -10.48
N HIS A 133 1.61 -14.51 -10.98
CA HIS A 133 1.88 -15.09 -12.29
C HIS A 133 1.68 -14.07 -13.42
N GLN A 134 0.57 -13.32 -13.38
CA GLN A 134 0.29 -12.25 -14.34
C GLN A 134 1.39 -11.18 -14.34
N ARG A 135 1.81 -10.72 -13.16
CA ARG A 135 2.92 -9.76 -13.00
C ARG A 135 4.24 -10.33 -13.52
N GLU A 136 4.47 -11.62 -13.38
CA GLU A 136 5.66 -12.27 -13.92
C GLU A 136 5.64 -12.32 -15.45
N ILE A 137 4.49 -12.63 -16.07
CA ILE A 137 4.32 -12.56 -17.52
C ILE A 137 4.61 -11.15 -18.04
N GLU A 138 4.05 -10.11 -17.39
CA GLU A 138 4.29 -8.72 -17.78
C GLU A 138 5.76 -8.32 -17.64
N ARG A 139 6.43 -8.78 -16.58
CA ARG A 139 7.87 -8.58 -16.39
C ARG A 139 8.68 -9.25 -17.51
N ARG A 140 8.34 -10.48 -17.90
CA ARG A 140 8.99 -11.19 -19.01
C ARG A 140 8.78 -10.44 -20.34
N LYS A 141 7.54 -10.03 -20.66
CA LYS A 141 7.25 -9.23 -21.86
C LYS A 141 8.09 -7.95 -21.93
N LYS A 142 8.17 -7.18 -20.84
CA LYS A 142 9.00 -5.97 -20.80
C LYS A 142 10.50 -6.27 -20.95
N LYS A 143 10.96 -7.39 -20.40
CA LYS A 143 12.34 -7.84 -20.59
C LYS A 143 12.62 -8.14 -22.06
N ASP A 144 11.74 -8.90 -22.71
CA ASP A 144 11.86 -9.25 -24.13
C ASP A 144 11.82 -8.00 -25.02
N GLU A 145 10.93 -7.04 -24.74
CA GLU A 145 10.87 -5.75 -25.44
C GLU A 145 12.19 -4.95 -25.32
N LEU A 146 12.81 -4.95 -24.14
CA LEU A 146 14.09 -4.29 -23.92
C LEU A 146 15.22 -5.01 -24.65
N GLU A 147 15.23 -6.35 -24.64
CA GLU A 147 16.20 -7.15 -25.39
C GLU A 147 16.06 -6.91 -26.91
N ASP A 148 14.84 -6.85 -27.44
CA ASP A 148 14.58 -6.53 -28.84
C ASP A 148 15.07 -5.12 -29.20
N ARG A 149 14.79 -4.12 -28.37
CA ARG A 149 15.29 -2.75 -28.57
C ARG A 149 16.81 -2.71 -28.56
N LEU A 150 17.44 -3.44 -27.64
CA LEU A 150 18.89 -3.54 -27.56
C LEU A 150 19.47 -4.21 -28.82
N GLN A 151 18.85 -5.29 -29.31
CA GLN A 151 19.28 -5.94 -30.55
C GLN A 151 19.13 -5.02 -31.76
N ARG A 152 18.01 -4.28 -31.87
CA ARG A 152 17.82 -3.28 -32.95
C ARG A 152 18.88 -2.18 -32.89
N ALA A 153 19.17 -1.64 -31.71
CA ALA A 153 20.23 -0.64 -31.54
C ALA A 153 21.62 -1.20 -31.93
N LYS A 154 21.91 -2.47 -31.58
CA LYS A 154 23.14 -3.15 -32.03
C LYS A 154 23.19 -3.30 -33.55
N ARG A 155 22.09 -3.66 -34.21
CA ARG A 155 22.00 -3.75 -35.69
C ARG A 155 22.20 -2.40 -36.35
N GLN A 156 21.50 -1.36 -35.90
CA GLN A 156 21.66 0.02 -36.38
C GLN A 156 23.10 0.52 -36.21
N ARG A 157 23.73 0.22 -35.07
CA ARG A 157 25.14 0.54 -34.84
C ARG A 157 26.05 -0.19 -35.82
N ALA A 158 25.82 -1.49 -36.05
CA ALA A 158 26.60 -2.26 -37.01
C ALA A 158 26.42 -1.74 -38.45
N GLU A 159 25.20 -1.38 -38.86
CA GLU A 159 24.90 -0.77 -40.15
C GLU A 159 25.58 0.59 -40.32
N TYR A 160 25.48 1.46 -39.30
CA TYR A 160 26.15 2.76 -39.29
C TYR A 160 27.68 2.60 -39.46
N LEU A 161 28.28 1.63 -38.75
CA LEU A 161 29.69 1.33 -38.89
C LEU A 161 30.05 0.78 -40.28
N ARG A 162 29.18 -0.04 -40.90
CA ARG A 162 29.36 -0.50 -42.29
C ARG A 162 29.32 0.66 -43.29
N HIS A 163 28.38 1.60 -43.16
CA HIS A 163 28.32 2.78 -44.03
C HIS A 163 29.54 3.71 -43.83
N ARG A 164 29.96 3.92 -42.57
CA ARG A 164 31.19 4.68 -42.25
C ARG A 164 32.45 4.01 -42.82
N GLY A 165 32.51 2.68 -42.84
CA GLY A 165 33.58 1.93 -43.48
C GLY A 165 33.62 2.13 -45.00
N ARG A 166 32.46 2.07 -45.67
CA ARG A 166 32.35 2.24 -47.14
C ARG A 166 32.66 3.66 -47.62
N LEU A 167 32.23 4.69 -46.89
CA LEU A 167 32.48 6.10 -47.24
C LEU A 167 33.95 6.52 -47.07
N ARG A 168 34.73 5.79 -46.26
CA ARG A 168 36.10 6.18 -45.92
C ARG A 168 37.09 6.01 -47.10
N GLY A 169 36.76 5.16 -48.08
CA GLY A 169 37.58 5.00 -49.30
C GLY A 169 37.55 6.24 -50.21
N TYR A 170 36.35 6.74 -50.53
CA TYR A 170 36.17 7.85 -51.47
C TYR A 170 36.45 9.23 -50.86
N VAL A 171 36.22 9.38 -49.55
CA VAL A 171 36.34 10.68 -48.86
C VAL A 171 37.80 11.03 -48.57
N TRP A 172 38.70 10.05 -48.37
CA TRP A 172 40.08 10.34 -48.01
C TRP A 172 40.88 10.97 -49.17
N GLU A 173 40.71 10.46 -50.39
CA GLU A 173 41.36 10.99 -51.60
C GLU A 173 40.91 12.42 -51.91
N ASN A 174 39.62 12.72 -51.70
CA ASN A 174 39.07 14.05 -51.90
C ASN A 174 39.51 15.04 -50.80
N TRP A 175 39.71 14.58 -49.56
CA TRP A 175 40.22 15.42 -48.46
C TRP A 175 41.67 15.88 -48.69
N ILE A 176 42.54 15.00 -49.20
CA ILE A 176 43.93 15.37 -49.54
C ILE A 176 43.94 16.41 -50.68
N THR A 177 43.05 16.26 -51.66
CA THR A 177 42.96 17.17 -52.80
C THR A 177 42.37 18.53 -52.40
N MET A 178 41.33 18.52 -51.56
CA MET A 178 40.73 19.73 -50.98
C MET A 178 41.69 20.47 -50.03
N SER A 179 42.52 19.76 -49.26
CA SER A 179 43.51 20.42 -48.37
C SER A 179 44.58 21.15 -49.18
N LYS A 180 45.06 20.55 -50.28
CA LYS A 180 46.02 21.20 -51.20
C LYS A 180 45.43 22.45 -51.86
N GLN A 181 44.16 22.41 -52.28
CA GLN A 181 43.48 23.59 -52.82
C GLN A 181 43.27 24.67 -51.74
N ALA A 182 42.91 24.29 -50.51
CA ALA A 182 42.75 25.22 -49.41
C ALA A 182 44.07 25.92 -49.04
N GLU A 183 45.18 25.19 -49.01
CA GLU A 183 46.52 25.76 -48.80
C GLU A 183 46.93 26.72 -49.92
N TYR A 184 46.63 26.37 -51.17
CA TYR A 184 46.90 27.25 -52.32
C TYR A 184 46.11 28.56 -52.25
N LEU A 185 44.81 28.50 -51.92
CA LEU A 185 43.97 29.68 -51.75
C LEU A 185 44.40 30.53 -50.55
N SER A 186 44.77 29.88 -49.44
CA SER A 186 45.32 30.57 -48.25
C SER A 186 46.60 31.34 -48.59
N ARG A 187 47.53 30.73 -49.35
CA ARG A 187 48.74 31.41 -49.82
C ARG A 187 48.43 32.59 -50.75
N LYS A 188 47.43 32.47 -51.63
CA LYS A 188 46.97 33.58 -52.48
C LYS A 188 46.38 34.72 -51.66
N LEU A 189 45.48 34.44 -50.73
CA LEU A 189 44.87 35.44 -49.84
C LEU A 189 45.93 36.15 -49.00
N ALA A 190 46.90 35.43 -48.44
CA ALA A 190 48.00 36.02 -47.69
C ALA A 190 48.90 36.93 -48.55
N ARG A 191 49.06 36.64 -49.86
CA ARG A 191 49.76 37.54 -50.79
C ARG A 191 48.93 38.80 -51.07
N CYS A 192 47.63 38.66 -51.30
CA CYS A 192 46.74 39.80 -51.52
C CYS A 192 46.64 40.71 -50.28
N TRP A 193 46.54 40.13 -49.09
CA TRP A 193 46.55 40.88 -47.83
C TRP A 193 47.87 41.65 -47.61
N ARG A 194 49.02 41.03 -47.92
CA ARG A 194 50.32 41.73 -47.86
C ARG A 194 50.41 42.90 -48.86
N ARG A 195 49.83 42.75 -50.07
CA ARG A 195 49.74 43.86 -51.04
C ARG A 195 48.83 44.97 -50.55
N PHE A 196 47.68 44.63 -49.99
CA PHE A 196 46.74 45.58 -49.39
C PHE A 196 47.41 46.41 -48.28
N LEU A 197 48.11 45.75 -47.36
CA LEU A 197 48.85 46.44 -46.29
C LEU A 197 49.95 47.36 -46.82
N LYS A 198 50.62 47.01 -47.94
CA LYS A 198 51.64 47.87 -48.57
C LYS A 198 51.04 49.07 -49.29
N GLN A 199 49.86 48.94 -49.91
CA GLN A 199 49.21 50.02 -50.67
C GLN A 199 48.52 51.07 -49.77
N LYS A 200 48.45 50.85 -48.44
CA LYS A 200 48.17 51.82 -47.35
C LYS A 200 47.02 52.83 -47.54
N ARG A 201 46.07 52.63 -48.47
CA ARG A 201 44.87 53.48 -48.58
C ARG A 201 43.66 52.62 -48.92
N THR A 202 42.75 52.48 -47.94
CA THR A 202 41.42 51.91 -48.18
C THR A 202 40.66 52.78 -49.18
N THR A 203 39.68 52.22 -49.89
CA THR A 203 38.75 53.01 -50.72
C THR A 203 38.20 54.19 -49.93
N PHE A 204 37.80 53.95 -48.68
CA PHE A 204 37.38 54.98 -47.74
C PHE A 204 38.44 56.08 -47.52
N ALA A 205 39.72 55.74 -47.32
CA ALA A 205 40.78 56.73 -47.16
C ALA A 205 41.02 57.54 -48.44
N LEU A 206 40.92 56.92 -49.62
CA LEU A 206 41.00 57.61 -50.91
C LEU A 206 39.81 58.57 -51.10
N THR A 207 38.59 58.14 -50.79
CA THR A 207 37.40 58.99 -50.88
C THR A 207 37.46 60.13 -49.87
N LYS A 208 37.99 59.89 -48.67
CA LYS A 208 38.23 60.95 -47.68
C LYS A 208 39.27 61.94 -48.18
N ALA A 209 40.38 61.47 -48.76
CA ALA A 209 41.39 62.34 -49.37
C ALA A 209 40.82 63.19 -50.50
N TYR A 210 39.97 62.63 -51.36
CA TYR A 210 39.25 63.38 -52.39
C TYR A 210 38.26 64.40 -51.79
N SER A 211 37.52 64.02 -50.74
CA SER A 211 36.61 64.96 -50.06
C SER A 211 37.35 66.14 -49.42
N VAL A 212 38.61 65.95 -48.97
CA VAL A 212 39.45 67.03 -48.45
C VAL A 212 39.84 68.03 -49.55
N LEU A 213 39.90 67.61 -50.81
CA LEU A 213 40.14 68.53 -51.94
C LEU A 213 38.98 69.51 -52.15
N GLY A 214 37.83 69.27 -51.52
CA GLY A 214 36.70 70.19 -51.51
C GLY A 214 36.04 70.36 -52.89
N ILE A 215 36.33 69.48 -53.86
CA ILE A 215 35.76 69.49 -55.21
C ILE A 215 34.39 68.82 -55.15
N ASN A 216 33.34 69.61 -54.95
CA ASN A 216 31.95 69.18 -54.92
C ASN A 216 31.12 70.10 -55.81
N GLU A 217 29.96 69.64 -56.27
CA GLU A 217 29.09 70.42 -57.17
C GLU A 217 28.80 71.84 -56.66
N LYS A 218 28.68 72.00 -55.33
CA LYS A 218 28.41 73.30 -54.68
C LYS A 218 29.62 74.23 -54.66
N SER A 219 30.84 73.72 -54.48
CA SER A 219 32.06 74.54 -54.42
C SER A 219 32.55 74.95 -55.80
N VAL A 220 32.38 74.09 -56.82
CA VAL A 220 32.70 74.41 -58.22
C VAL A 220 31.85 75.58 -58.72
N LYS A 221 30.58 75.66 -58.31
CA LYS A 221 29.67 76.76 -58.68
C LYS A 221 30.01 78.10 -58.01
N SER A 222 30.75 78.09 -56.90
CA SER A 222 31.10 79.29 -56.13
C SER A 222 32.53 79.78 -56.32
N LEU A 223 33.38 79.02 -57.03
CA LEU A 223 34.80 79.35 -57.25
C LEU A 223 35.00 80.08 -58.59
N PRO A 224 35.83 81.13 -58.65
CA PRO A 224 36.26 81.72 -59.93
C PRO A 224 37.00 80.68 -60.79
N PHE A 225 36.81 80.74 -62.11
CA PHE A 225 37.35 79.76 -63.06
C PHE A 225 38.86 79.56 -62.92
N GLU A 226 39.64 80.64 -62.75
CA GLU A 226 41.10 80.58 -62.63
C GLU A 226 41.57 79.80 -61.39
N GLN A 227 40.89 79.99 -60.25
CA GLN A 227 41.22 79.26 -59.02
C GLN A 227 40.86 77.78 -59.13
N PHE A 228 39.77 77.48 -59.83
CA PHE A 228 39.36 76.10 -60.09
C PHE A 228 40.32 75.39 -61.07
N ALA A 229 40.78 76.09 -62.11
CA ALA A 229 41.77 75.57 -63.05
C ALA A 229 43.09 75.21 -62.34
N LEU A 230 43.61 76.11 -61.49
CA LEU A 230 44.80 75.85 -60.67
C LEU A 230 44.62 74.66 -59.71
N LEU A 231 43.41 74.50 -59.14
CA LEU A 231 43.10 73.35 -58.28
C LEU A 231 43.05 72.04 -59.08
N ILE A 232 42.52 72.02 -60.30
CA ILE A 232 42.49 70.80 -61.13
C ILE A 232 43.87 70.46 -61.69
N GLU A 233 44.69 71.45 -62.04
CA GLU A 233 46.03 71.23 -62.58
C GLU A 233 47.06 70.85 -61.51
N SER A 234 46.77 71.08 -60.23
CA SER A 234 47.70 70.71 -59.16
C SER A 234 48.00 69.20 -59.19
N ALA A 235 49.29 68.86 -59.13
CA ALA A 235 49.75 67.48 -59.17
C ALA A 235 49.14 66.61 -58.05
N SER A 236 48.83 67.22 -56.89
CA SER A 236 48.26 66.51 -55.75
C SER A 236 46.80 66.10 -56.00
N THR A 237 46.04 66.93 -56.70
CA THR A 237 44.63 66.71 -57.10
C THR A 237 44.55 65.69 -58.22
N LEU A 238 45.36 65.84 -59.28
CA LEU A 238 45.40 64.87 -60.37
C LEU A 238 45.78 63.47 -59.86
N GLN A 239 46.75 63.38 -58.96
CA GLN A 239 47.18 62.08 -58.40
C GLN A 239 46.11 61.48 -57.48
N THR A 240 45.41 62.28 -56.67
CA THR A 240 44.34 61.77 -55.79
C THR A 240 43.11 61.34 -56.58
N VAL A 241 42.71 62.10 -57.61
CA VAL A 241 41.61 61.72 -58.51
C VAL A 241 41.97 60.46 -59.30
N LYS A 242 43.16 60.41 -59.91
CA LYS A 242 43.63 59.24 -60.68
C LYS A 242 43.66 57.97 -59.83
N THR A 243 44.26 58.03 -58.64
CA THR A 243 44.33 56.85 -57.75
C THR A 243 42.96 56.39 -57.26
N LEU A 244 42.00 57.29 -57.11
CA LEU A 244 40.62 56.96 -56.76
C LEU A 244 39.85 56.37 -57.95
N LEU A 245 40.06 56.89 -59.16
CA LEU A 245 39.40 56.44 -60.38
C LEU A 245 39.94 55.07 -60.83
N ASP A 246 41.27 54.88 -60.81
CA ASP A 246 41.93 53.58 -61.03
C ASP A 246 41.38 52.51 -60.08
N ARG A 247 41.08 52.90 -58.82
CA ARG A 247 40.48 52.03 -57.82
C ARG A 247 39.02 51.71 -58.11
N PHE A 248 38.24 52.66 -58.63
CA PHE A 248 36.87 52.37 -59.04
C PHE A 248 36.83 51.49 -60.29
N GLU A 249 37.74 51.71 -61.24
CA GLU A 249 37.86 50.88 -62.43
C GLU A 249 38.25 49.44 -62.06
N SER A 250 39.21 49.25 -61.14
CA SER A 250 39.55 47.91 -60.65
C SER A 250 38.37 47.23 -59.95
N ARG A 251 37.58 47.97 -59.16
CA ARG A 251 36.35 47.45 -58.52
C ARG A 251 35.28 47.06 -59.53
N LEU A 252 35.07 47.87 -60.57
CA LEU A 252 34.11 47.57 -61.63
C LEU A 252 34.54 46.32 -62.40
N ARG A 253 35.83 46.19 -62.75
CA ARG A 253 36.36 44.99 -63.43
C ARG A 253 36.17 43.71 -62.61
N VAL A 254 36.43 43.77 -61.29
CA VAL A 254 36.20 42.62 -60.39
C VAL A 254 34.71 42.32 -60.26
N PHE A 255 33.86 43.35 -60.15
CA PHE A 255 32.41 43.19 -60.10
C PHE A 255 31.87 42.51 -61.37
N THR A 256 32.33 42.93 -62.55
CA THR A 256 31.95 42.30 -63.83
C THR A 256 32.51 40.88 -64.00
N ALA A 257 33.67 40.56 -63.41
CA ALA A 257 34.28 39.24 -63.53
C ALA A 257 33.68 38.19 -62.58
N VAL A 258 33.11 38.62 -61.44
CA VAL A 258 32.52 37.73 -60.43
C VAL A 258 31.02 37.53 -60.65
N VAL A 259 30.35 38.42 -61.38
CA VAL A 259 28.90 38.39 -61.62
C VAL A 259 28.63 37.89 -63.05
N PRO A 260 28.09 36.68 -63.25
CA PRO A 260 27.64 36.21 -64.57
C PRO A 260 26.52 37.11 -65.10
N ALA A 261 26.44 37.29 -66.43
CA ALA A 261 25.48 38.17 -67.11
C ALA A 261 23.99 37.97 -66.72
N SER A 262 23.63 36.86 -66.07
CA SER A 262 22.28 36.56 -65.56
C SER A 262 21.88 37.29 -64.27
N TYR A 263 22.80 37.99 -63.59
CA TYR A 263 22.53 38.70 -62.32
C TYR A 263 22.27 40.20 -62.47
N TYR A 264 22.40 40.77 -63.67
CA TYR A 264 22.01 42.17 -63.92
C TYR A 264 20.52 42.42 -63.66
N SER A 265 19.68 41.38 -63.77
CA SER A 265 18.25 41.42 -63.44
C SER A 265 17.94 41.42 -61.94
N SER A 266 18.93 41.16 -61.06
CA SER A 266 18.74 41.17 -59.61
C SER A 266 19.16 42.49 -58.94
N LEU A 267 19.57 43.50 -59.73
CA LEU A 267 19.83 44.84 -59.20
C LEU A 267 18.51 45.55 -58.83
N ASP A 268 17.43 45.27 -59.57
CA ASP A 268 16.05 45.66 -59.25
C ASP A 268 15.56 45.09 -57.90
N ASN A 269 16.29 44.09 -57.38
CA ASN A 269 16.02 43.44 -56.11
C ASN A 269 16.83 44.01 -54.93
N ILE A 270 17.65 45.05 -55.09
CA ILE A 270 18.32 45.69 -53.94
C ILE A 270 17.44 46.78 -53.34
N ASP A 271 16.55 47.37 -54.14
CA ASP A 271 15.60 48.40 -53.74
C ASP A 271 14.66 47.97 -52.61
N HIS A 272 14.27 46.69 -52.55
CA HIS A 272 13.41 46.19 -51.47
C HIS A 272 14.15 46.01 -50.14
N LEU A 273 15.46 45.79 -50.17
CA LEU A 273 16.31 45.74 -48.97
C LEU A 273 16.57 47.15 -48.45
N ILE A 274 16.77 48.12 -49.34
CA ILE A 274 16.92 49.54 -48.98
C ILE A 274 15.59 50.11 -48.47
N LYS A 275 14.44 49.78 -49.07
CA LYS A 275 13.10 50.12 -48.57
C LYS A 275 12.80 49.54 -47.18
N ARG A 276 13.37 48.38 -46.83
CA ARG A 276 13.25 47.78 -45.47
C ARG A 276 14.13 48.46 -44.42
N VAL A 277 15.22 49.09 -44.82
CA VAL A 277 16.07 49.89 -43.92
C VAL A 277 15.49 51.30 -43.71
N VAL A 278 14.69 51.80 -44.67
CA VAL A 278 14.12 53.16 -44.65
C VAL A 278 12.70 53.23 -44.03
N SER A 279 11.95 52.12 -43.90
CA SER A 279 10.57 52.15 -43.35
C SER A 279 10.44 51.39 -42.01
N PRO A 280 10.14 52.06 -40.88
CA PRO A 280 9.91 51.40 -39.60
C PRO A 280 8.40 51.19 -39.37
N LYS A 281 7.89 49.95 -39.42
CA LYS A 281 6.55 49.69 -38.87
C LYS A 281 6.31 48.28 -38.32
N LYS A 282 6.32 48.26 -36.98
CA LYS A 282 5.49 47.59 -35.95
C LYS A 282 4.64 46.35 -36.33
N ARG A 283 4.75 45.35 -35.41
CA ARG A 283 3.96 44.10 -35.23
C ARG A 283 2.44 44.24 -35.42
N ALA A 284 1.80 43.16 -35.88
CA ALA A 284 0.59 42.60 -35.27
C ALA A 284 0.34 41.13 -35.70
N THR A 285 -0.04 40.30 -34.72
CA THR A 285 -0.57 38.93 -34.83
C THR A 285 -1.99 38.93 -35.47
N PRO A 286 -2.47 37.79 -35.99
CA PRO A 286 -3.79 37.32 -35.56
C PRO A 286 -3.90 35.81 -35.30
N ARG A 287 -4.90 35.48 -34.47
CA ARG A 287 -5.32 34.17 -33.97
C ARG A 287 -6.35 33.48 -34.91
N SER A 288 -6.33 32.14 -34.87
CA SER A 288 -7.47 31.19 -34.89
C SER A 288 -8.35 31.06 -36.14
N SER A 289 -8.41 29.84 -36.72
CA SER A 289 -9.64 29.02 -36.70
C SER A 289 -9.36 27.57 -37.12
N ALA A 290 -10.15 26.65 -36.58
CA ALA A 290 -10.06 25.21 -36.77
C ALA A 290 -10.92 24.72 -37.95
N ARG A 291 -10.50 23.62 -38.59
CA ARG A 291 -11.24 22.33 -38.73
C ARG A 291 -11.12 21.68 -40.14
N SER A 292 -10.87 20.36 -40.10
CA SER A 292 -11.03 19.31 -41.14
C SER A 292 -9.98 19.22 -42.25
N LEU A 293 -9.71 18.09 -42.91
CA LEU A 293 -9.61 16.65 -42.59
C LEU A 293 -9.07 16.00 -43.91
N ALA A 294 -7.98 15.23 -43.83
CA ALA A 294 -7.55 14.15 -44.73
C ALA A 294 -7.40 14.40 -46.26
N LYS A 295 -6.17 14.27 -46.79
CA LYS A 295 -5.64 13.06 -47.46
C LYS A 295 -4.19 13.28 -47.97
N LYS A 296 -3.48 12.16 -48.05
CA LYS A 296 -2.07 11.88 -48.39
C LYS A 296 -1.47 12.67 -49.56
N ALA A 297 -0.20 13.07 -49.47
CA ALA A 297 0.95 12.43 -50.15
C ALA A 297 2.22 13.31 -50.10
N ASP A 298 3.32 12.67 -49.73
CA ASP A 298 4.71 12.80 -50.20
C ASP A 298 5.42 14.16 -50.39
N LEU A 299 6.59 14.19 -49.71
CA LEU A 299 7.90 14.60 -50.24
C LEU A 299 8.08 16.08 -50.60
N VAL A 300 8.88 16.79 -49.80
CA VAL A 300 10.17 17.35 -50.25
C VAL A 300 10.94 17.85 -49.02
N LYS A 301 12.21 17.42 -48.94
CA LYS A 301 13.24 17.94 -48.06
C LYS A 301 13.40 19.46 -48.26
N GLU A 302 12.98 20.27 -47.30
CA GLU A 302 13.57 21.61 -47.14
C GLU A 302 14.86 21.47 -46.33
N THR A 303 15.95 21.21 -47.05
CA THR A 303 17.28 21.51 -46.55
C THR A 303 17.38 23.02 -46.36
N ASN A 304 17.13 23.45 -45.13
CA ASN A 304 17.49 24.77 -44.63
C ASN A 304 19.02 24.95 -44.82
N ASN A 305 19.40 25.48 -45.98
CA ASN A 305 20.75 25.96 -46.27
C ASN A 305 21.00 27.19 -45.39
N ARG A 306 21.32 26.94 -44.12
CA ARG A 306 22.01 27.90 -43.26
C ARG A 306 23.36 28.17 -43.92
N LEU A 307 23.40 29.14 -44.83
CA LEU A 307 24.63 29.72 -45.33
C LEU A 307 25.47 30.05 -44.09
N SER A 308 26.55 29.28 -43.92
CA SER A 308 27.38 29.41 -42.73
C SER A 308 27.83 30.86 -42.64
N ARG A 309 27.66 31.47 -41.47
CA ARG A 309 28.07 32.87 -41.21
C ARG A 309 29.53 33.14 -41.62
N TYR A 310 30.32 32.08 -41.75
CA TYR A 310 31.70 32.08 -42.23
C TYR A 310 31.84 32.42 -43.72
N GLN A 311 30.98 31.92 -44.61
CA GLN A 311 31.06 32.25 -46.05
C GLN A 311 30.77 33.74 -46.32
N VAL A 312 29.77 34.32 -45.66
CA VAL A 312 29.44 35.75 -45.80
C VAL A 312 30.59 36.63 -45.31
N ARG A 313 31.25 36.26 -44.20
CA ARG A 313 32.42 36.96 -43.67
C ARG A 313 33.64 36.84 -44.58
N VAL A 314 33.89 35.68 -45.17
CA VAL A 314 34.99 35.49 -46.12
C VAL A 314 34.77 36.29 -47.40
N VAL A 315 33.53 36.38 -47.89
CA VAL A 315 33.17 37.22 -49.06
C VAL A 315 33.33 38.71 -48.73
N LEU A 316 32.88 39.17 -47.56
CA LEU A 316 33.08 40.55 -47.10
C LEU A 316 34.56 40.91 -46.92
N CYS A 317 35.34 40.00 -46.33
CA CYS A 317 36.78 40.18 -46.20
C CYS A 317 37.46 40.16 -47.57
N ALA A 318 37.08 39.26 -48.50
CA ALA A 318 37.61 39.26 -49.86
C ALA A 318 37.27 40.57 -50.59
N TYR A 319 36.05 41.10 -50.44
CA TYR A 319 35.65 42.39 -51.00
C TYR A 319 36.44 43.56 -50.43
N MET A 320 36.78 43.51 -49.13
CA MET A 320 37.63 44.52 -48.49
C MET A 320 39.12 44.39 -48.83
N ILE A 321 39.60 43.21 -49.22
CA ILE A 321 41.03 42.87 -49.39
C ILE A 321 41.48 42.85 -50.85
N LEU A 322 40.63 42.35 -51.75
CA LEU A 322 40.88 42.24 -53.19
C LEU A 322 40.30 43.42 -53.98
N GLY A 323 39.50 44.29 -53.34
CA GLY A 323 38.91 45.50 -53.90
C GLY A 323 39.77 46.74 -53.71
#